data_AF-K1TK85-F1
#
_entry.id   AF-K1TK85-F1
#
_cell.length_a   1.000
_cell.length_b   1.000
_cell.length_c   1.000
_cell.angle_alpha   90.00
_cell.angle_beta   90.00
_cell.angle_gamma   90.00
#
_symmetry.space_group_name_H-M   'P 1'
#
loop_
_entity.id
_entity.type
_entity.pdbx_description
1 polymer ?
#
loop_
_entity_poly.entity_id
_entity_poly.type
_entity_poly.pdbx_seq_one_letter_code
_entity_poly.pdbx_strand_id
1 'polypeptide(L)' 'MYKIVCKKELNSAVTYMEIEAPFVARKAKAGQFIIFRVDDKSERVPLTIAGY' A
#
# COMPACT_ATOMS: atom_id res chain seq x y z
N MET A 1 -9.64 -4.86 7.24
CA MET A 1 -8.42 -5.39 6.58
C MET A 1 -8.59 -5.21 5.08
N TYR A 2 -7.57 -4.76 4.37
CA TYR A 2 -7.57 -4.67 2.90
C TYR A 2 -6.89 -5.92 2.31
N LYS A 3 -7.37 -6.41 1.17
CA LYS A 3 -6.84 -7.62 0.53
C LYS A 3 -5.58 -7.29 -0.28
N ILE A 4 -4.55 -8.11 -0.15
CA ILE A 4 -3.38 -8.08 -1.05
C ILE A 4 -3.73 -8.91 -2.28
N VAL A 5 -3.77 -8.31 -3.46
CA VAL A 5 -4.10 -9.00 -4.72
C VAL A 5 -2.86 -9.49 -5.45
N CYS A 6 -1.73 -8.80 -5.28
CA CYS A 6 -0.43 -9.20 -5.80
C CYS A 6 0.66 -8.87 -4.78
N LYS A 7 1.64 -9.77 -4.66
CA LYS A 7 2.86 -9.56 -3.90
C LYS A 7 4.03 -10.08 -4.71
N LYS A 8 5.00 -9.21 -4.98
CA LYS A 8 6.17 -9.53 -5.79
C LYS A 8 7.43 -8.97 -5.15
N GLU A 9 8.43 -9.81 -4.94
CA GLU A 9 9.75 -9.35 -4.55
C GLU A 9 10.44 -8.70 -5.78
N LEU A 10 10.89 -7.46 -5.64
CA LEU A 10 11.64 -6.76 -6.70
C LEU A 10 13.14 -6.98 -6.53
N ASN A 11 13.60 -7.04 -5.28
CA ASN A 11 14.95 -7.41 -4.86
C ASN A 11 14.93 -7.75 -3.36
N SER A 12 16.09 -8.10 -2.79
CA SER A 12 16.25 -8.53 -1.40
C SER A 12 15.77 -7.53 -0.34
N ALA A 13 15.62 -6.25 -0.68
CA ALA A 13 15.18 -5.20 0.24
C ALA A 13 13.79 -4.63 -0.10
N VAL A 14 13.25 -4.88 -1.30
CA VAL A 14 12.05 -4.20 -1.80
C VAL A 14 11.02 -5.20 -2.28
N THR A 15 9.81 -5.10 -1.72
CA THR A 15 8.64 -5.87 -2.16
C THR A 15 7.57 -4.93 -2.71
N TYR A 16 7.10 -5.22 -3.91
CA TYR A 16 5.92 -4.61 -4.51
C TYR A 16 4.66 -5.31 -4.03
N MET A 17 3.63 -4.52 -3.71
CA MET A 17 2.33 -5.02 -3.26
C MET A 17 1.21 -4.23 -3.94
N GLU A 18 0.22 -4.95 -4.47
CA GLU A 18 -1.05 -4.37 -4.91
C GLU A 18 -2.13 -4.68 -3.89
N ILE A 19 -2.87 -3.65 -3.52
CA ILE A 19 -3.86 -3.70 -2.45
C ILE A 19 -5.23 -3.32 -3.01
N GLU A 20 -6.24 -4.15 -2.75
CA GLU A 20 -7.62 -3.87 -3.15
C GLU A 20 -8.24 -2.81 -2.24
N ALA A 21 -8.19 -1.55 -2.69
CA ALA A 21 -8.73 -0.40 -1.97
C ALA A 21 -9.45 0.58 -2.92
N PRO A 22 -10.67 0.25 -3.39
CA PRO A 22 -11.33 0.96 -4.50
C PRO A 22 -11.67 2.43 -4.20
N PHE A 23 -11.85 2.80 -2.94
CA PHE A 23 -12.10 4.20 -2.56
C PHE A 23 -10.83 5.05 -2.52
N VAL A 24 -9.69 4.44 -2.21
CA VAL A 24 -8.38 5.11 -2.22
C VAL A 24 -7.90 5.25 -3.66
N ALA A 25 -7.91 4.15 -4.43
CA ALA A 25 -7.47 4.12 -5.82
C ALA A 25 -8.20 5.17 -6.68
N ARG A 26 -9.53 5.26 -6.58
CA ARG A 26 -10.34 6.25 -7.33
C ARG A 26 -10.04 7.71 -7.00
N LYS A 27 -9.45 8.00 -5.84
CA LYS A 27 -9.18 9.38 -5.38
C LYS A 27 -7.69 9.74 -5.39
N ALA A 28 -6.82 8.74 -5.57
CA ALA A 28 -5.38 8.92 -5.53
C ALA A 28 -4.92 9.87 -6.64
N LYS A 29 -3.96 10.72 -6.31
CA LYS A 29 -3.28 11.63 -7.23
C LYS A 29 -1.77 11.48 -7.08
N ALA A 30 -1.03 11.87 -8.11
CA ALA A 30 0.43 11.84 -8.09
C ALA A 30 0.99 12.60 -6.86
N GLY A 31 2.00 12.03 -6.22
CA GLY A 31 2.63 12.58 -5.02
C GLY A 31 1.91 12.28 -3.70
N GLN A 32 0.76 11.62 -3.71
CA GLN A 32 0.08 11.20 -2.49
C GLN A 32 0.60 9.88 -1.94
N PHE A 33 0.34 9.66 -0.64
CA PHE A 33 0.73 8.47 0.11
C PHE A 33 -0.43 7.98 0.98
N ILE A 34 -0.34 6.74 1.44
CA ILE A 34 -1.25 6.15 2.43
C ILE A 34 -0.56 6.00 3.78
N ILE A 35 -1.34 5.91 4.84
CA ILE A 35 -0.88 5.40 6.14
C ILE A 35 -1.26 3.94 6.23
N PHE A 36 -0.25 3.08 6.34
CA PHE A 36 -0.39 1.63 6.49
C PHE A 36 -0.21 1.20 7.94
N ARG A 37 -0.94 0.16 8.34
CA ARG A 37 -0.82 -0.50 9.64
C ARG A 37 -1.22 -1.98 9.49
N VAL A 38 -0.43 -2.90 10.03
CA VAL A 38 -0.64 -4.35 9.90
C VAL A 38 -1.77 -4.84 10.82
N ASP A 39 -1.71 -4.48 12.10
CA ASP A 39 -2.68 -4.88 13.12
C ASP A 39 -2.99 -3.73 14.10
N ASP A 40 -3.69 -4.00 15.19
CA ASP A 40 -4.10 -3.00 16.18
C ASP A 40 -2.94 -2.46 17.04
N LYS A 41 -1.90 -3.29 17.25
CA LYS A 41 -0.72 -2.97 18.08
C LYS A 41 0.45 -2.38 17.31
N SER A 42 0.41 -2.48 15.98
CA SER A 42 1.45 -1.98 15.07
C SER A 42 1.45 -0.46 14.94
N GLU A 43 2.61 0.07 14.58
CA GLU A 43 2.79 1.48 14.25
C GLU A 43 2.15 1.86 12.91
N ARG A 44 1.90 3.16 12.74
CA ARG A 44 1.38 3.76 11.51
C ARG A 44 2.56 4.21 10.66
N VAL A 45 2.70 3.65 9.47
CA VAL A 45 3.83 3.94 8.56
C VAL A 45 3.32 4.57 7.26
N PRO A 46 3.87 5.71 6.82
CA PRO A 46 3.53 6.30 5.54
C PRO A 46 4.19 5.54 4.37
N LEU A 47 3.42 5.25 3.32
CA LEU A 47 3.91 4.62 2.08
C LEU A 47 3.32 5.31 0.85
N THR A 48 4.17 5.67 -0.11
CA THR A 48 3.78 6.34 -1.36
C THR A 48 2.92 5.43 -2.25
N ILE A 49 1.91 5.99 -2.90
CA ILE A 49 1.12 5.28 -3.91
C ILE A 49 1.91 5.27 -5.22
N ALA A 50 2.40 4.10 -5.63
CA ALA A 50 3.20 3.95 -6.85
C ALA A 50 2.35 3.82 -8.13
N GLY A 51 1.07 3.48 -8.01
CA GLY A 51 0.10 3.35 -9.10
C GLY A 51 -1.31 3.08 -8.56
N TYR A 52 -2.34 3.34 -9.35
CA TYR A 52 -3.76 3.16 -8.98
C TYR A 52 -4.66 2.95 -10.19
#